data_AF-A0A6L5PH89-F1
#
_entry.id   AF-A0A6L5PH89-F1
#
_cell.length_a   1.000
_cell.length_b   1.000
_cell.length_c   1.000
_cell.angle_alpha   90.00
_cell.angle_beta   90.00
_cell.angle_gamma   90.00
#
_symmetry.space_group_name_H-M   'P 1'
#
loop_
_entity.id
_entity.type
_entity.pdbx_description
1 polymer ?
#
loop_
_entity_poly.entity_id
_entity_poly.type
_entity_poly.pdbx_seq_one_letter_code
_entity_poly.pdbx_strand_id
1 'polypeptide(L)'
;MGGLLASALGRLPAEGDAALPSSRAGGLTMKTMNVNNQARVLNRRLTAVSIMLAASITANAAMAVSVATMNKVVLVPSLSDSVEISAHGGVDRDYLERLARDATYLFLNRTPESARYFERNLERITEPETYQEIKAALILDRQERQNTRTSQTFYPNDFFVDPSKLYVEVVGELETSNGTRIVETKRATYGLTFNKRGSMLRLASFVPVEKDQAQGTRAPVSNKDEQL
;
A
#
# COMPACT_ATOMS: atom_id res chain seq x y z
N MET A 1 32.17 109.77 -55.97
CA MET A 1 31.47 110.55 -57.03
C MET A 1 31.25 109.61 -58.22
N GLY A 2 29.99 109.31 -58.55
CA GLY A 2 29.50 108.48 -59.68
C GLY A 2 29.62 106.97 -59.44
N GLY A 3 28.57 106.13 -59.36
CA GLY A 3 27.33 106.09 -60.15
C GLY A 3 27.62 105.40 -61.49
N LEU A 4 26.90 104.42 -62.05
CA LEU A 4 25.55 103.88 -61.83
C LEU A 4 25.37 102.75 -62.90
N LEU A 5 24.45 101.80 -62.69
CA LEU A 5 23.79 100.91 -63.70
C LEU A 5 24.59 99.68 -64.24
N ALA A 6 24.02 98.53 -64.59
CA ALA A 6 22.71 97.91 -64.36
C ALA A 6 22.72 96.44 -64.89
N SER A 7 21.92 95.59 -64.24
CA SER A 7 20.98 94.58 -64.78
C SER A 7 21.32 93.55 -65.89
N ALA A 8 20.74 92.36 -65.66
CA ALA A 8 20.09 91.38 -66.57
C ALA A 8 20.82 90.02 -66.76
N LEU A 9 20.42 88.95 -66.04
CA LEU A 9 19.33 87.97 -66.28
C LEU A 9 19.59 86.94 -67.41
N GLY A 10 19.66 85.63 -67.06
CA GLY A 10 19.56 84.54 -68.05
C GLY A 10 19.93 83.11 -67.63
N ARG A 11 19.01 82.42 -66.90
CA ARG A 11 18.62 80.98 -66.95
C ARG A 11 19.48 79.80 -66.36
N LEU A 12 18.74 78.94 -65.64
CA LEU A 12 18.96 77.71 -64.84
C LEU A 12 19.26 76.41 -65.65
N PRO A 13 19.74 75.26 -65.06
CA PRO A 13 19.03 74.36 -64.11
C PRO A 13 19.90 73.82 -62.92
N ALA A 14 19.36 73.66 -61.69
CA ALA A 14 18.67 72.52 -61.07
C ALA A 14 19.59 71.49 -60.37
N GLU A 15 19.16 71.07 -59.16
CA GLU A 15 19.60 69.91 -58.36
C GLU A 15 21.06 69.91 -57.85
N GLY A 16 21.40 69.53 -56.62
CA GLY A 16 20.65 68.88 -55.57
C GLY A 16 21.54 68.80 -54.32
N ASP A 17 20.88 69.01 -53.20
CA ASP A 17 21.33 68.94 -51.81
C ASP A 17 21.78 67.50 -51.45
N ALA A 18 22.89 67.31 -50.72
CA ALA A 18 23.16 66.06 -49.99
C ALA A 18 24.32 66.17 -48.98
N ALA A 19 23.96 66.65 -47.80
CA ALA A 19 24.18 66.02 -46.49
C ALA A 19 25.38 65.05 -46.25
N LEU A 20 26.06 65.35 -45.15
CA LEU A 20 27.04 64.55 -44.40
C LEU A 20 26.63 63.07 -44.18
N PRO A 21 27.56 62.09 -44.26
CA PRO A 21 27.24 60.71 -43.93
C PRO A 21 27.22 60.49 -42.40
N SER A 22 26.01 60.49 -41.82
CA SER A 22 25.75 59.88 -40.52
C SER A 22 25.19 58.46 -40.71
N SER A 23 26.03 57.42 -40.73
CA SER A 23 25.54 56.04 -40.65
C SER A 23 26.59 55.07 -40.11
N ARG A 24 26.57 54.89 -38.78
CA ARG A 24 27.16 53.70 -38.12
C ARG A 24 26.36 53.20 -36.90
N ALA A 25 25.24 53.84 -36.55
CA ALA A 25 24.42 53.49 -35.39
C ALA A 25 23.33 52.43 -35.65
N GLY A 26 22.99 52.13 -36.91
CA GLY A 26 21.90 51.19 -37.24
C GLY A 26 22.20 49.72 -36.95
N GLY A 27 23.45 49.27 -37.15
CA GLY A 27 23.82 47.85 -37.04
C GLY A 27 23.95 47.31 -35.61
N LEU A 28 24.39 48.14 -34.66
CA LEU A 28 24.50 47.77 -33.24
C LEU A 28 23.13 47.67 -32.59
N THR A 29 22.24 48.62 -32.87
CA THR A 29 20.90 48.70 -32.29
C THR A 29 19.99 47.54 -32.76
N MET A 30 20.16 47.08 -33.99
CA MET A 30 19.40 45.95 -34.55
C MET A 30 19.87 44.59 -33.97
N LYS A 31 21.18 44.43 -33.68
CA LYS A 31 21.72 43.23 -33.05
C LYS A 31 21.34 43.13 -31.57
N THR A 32 21.34 44.25 -30.83
CA THR A 32 20.94 44.27 -29.41
C THR A 32 19.45 44.02 -29.21
N MET A 33 18.59 44.44 -30.15
CA MET A 33 17.14 44.20 -30.10
C MET A 33 16.80 42.72 -30.33
N ASN A 34 17.55 42.02 -31.19
CA ASN A 34 17.40 40.57 -31.42
C ASN A 34 17.86 39.74 -30.22
N VAL A 35 19.02 40.07 -29.62
CA VAL A 35 19.55 39.35 -28.45
C VAL A 35 18.64 39.52 -27.23
N ASN A 36 18.06 40.70 -27.01
CA ASN A 36 17.12 40.94 -25.90
C ASN A 36 15.81 40.17 -26.10
N ASN A 37 15.29 40.09 -27.34
CA ASN A 37 14.10 39.29 -27.64
C ASN A 37 14.37 37.78 -27.53
N GLN A 38 15.54 37.30 -27.96
CA GLN A 38 15.98 35.91 -27.76
C GLN A 38 16.14 35.57 -26.27
N ALA A 39 16.72 36.46 -25.47
CA ALA A 39 16.85 36.30 -24.02
C ALA A 39 15.47 36.28 -23.32
N ARG A 40 14.53 37.13 -23.75
CA ARG A 40 13.14 37.11 -23.23
C ARG A 40 12.39 35.82 -23.57
N VAL A 41 12.53 35.32 -24.80
CA VAL A 41 11.91 34.05 -25.21
C VAL A 41 12.55 32.87 -24.46
N LEU A 42 13.87 32.87 -24.28
CA LEU A 42 14.57 31.84 -23.52
C LEU A 42 14.16 31.87 -22.04
N ASN A 43 14.16 33.04 -21.40
CA ASN A 43 13.72 33.17 -20.01
C ASN A 43 12.26 32.75 -19.85
N ARG A 44 11.36 33.11 -20.76
CA ARG A 44 9.96 32.66 -20.73
C ARG A 44 9.85 31.13 -20.87
N ARG A 45 10.67 30.50 -21.70
CA ARG A 45 10.73 29.03 -21.82
C ARG A 45 11.29 28.37 -20.56
N LEU A 46 12.37 28.91 -20.00
CA LEU A 46 12.96 28.41 -18.75
C LEU A 46 12.00 28.57 -17.57
N THR A 47 11.30 29.71 -17.45
CA THR A 47 10.26 29.91 -16.45
C THR A 47 9.11 28.91 -16.64
N ALA A 48 8.65 28.70 -17.88
CA ALA A 48 7.61 27.70 -18.16
C ALA A 48 8.05 26.27 -17.78
N VAL A 49 9.29 25.88 -18.10
CA VAL A 49 9.86 24.58 -17.72
C VAL A 49 9.98 24.46 -16.19
N SER A 50 10.44 25.51 -15.51
CA SER A 50 10.55 25.51 -14.04
C SER A 50 9.19 25.38 -13.35
N ILE A 51 8.14 26.01 -13.89
CA ILE A 51 6.76 25.87 -13.39
C ILE A 51 6.26 24.45 -13.62
N MET A 52 6.49 23.85 -14.80
CA MET A 52 6.11 22.46 -15.05
C MET A 52 6.82 21.48 -14.12
N LEU A 53 8.12 21.68 -13.87
CA LEU A 53 8.88 20.85 -12.93
C LEU A 53 8.34 21.01 -11.51
N ALA A 54 8.10 22.22 -11.05
CA ALA A 54 7.51 22.48 -9.73
C ALA A 54 6.12 21.84 -9.59
N ALA A 55 5.28 21.96 -10.63
CA ALA A 55 3.97 21.32 -10.66
C ALA A 55 4.07 19.79 -10.63
N SER A 56 5.02 19.20 -11.37
CA SER A 56 5.26 17.74 -11.37
C SER A 56 5.72 17.24 -10.01
N ILE A 57 6.68 17.92 -9.36
CA ILE A 57 7.15 17.58 -8.02
C ILE A 57 5.99 17.66 -7.01
N THR A 58 5.19 18.73 -7.08
CA THR A 58 4.04 18.93 -6.19
C THR A 58 2.99 17.84 -6.39
N ALA A 59 2.67 17.49 -7.64
CA ALA A 59 1.73 16.42 -7.95
C ALA A 59 2.20 15.05 -7.46
N ASN A 60 3.50 14.75 -7.63
CA ASN A 60 4.09 13.51 -7.13
C ASN A 60 4.10 13.47 -5.59
N ALA A 61 4.40 14.58 -4.92
CA ALA A 61 4.33 14.68 -3.47
C ALA A 61 2.89 14.49 -2.96
N ALA A 62 1.91 15.12 -3.61
CA ALA A 62 0.49 14.93 -3.27
C ALA A 62 0.03 13.48 -3.48
N MET A 63 0.45 12.83 -4.56
CA MET A 63 0.18 11.41 -4.79
C MET A 63 0.85 10.53 -3.72
N ALA A 64 2.11 10.80 -3.37
CA ALA A 64 2.81 10.04 -2.33
C ALA A 64 2.09 10.13 -0.97
N VAL A 65 1.63 11.32 -0.59
CA VAL A 65 0.83 11.51 0.63
C VAL A 65 -0.51 10.77 0.53
N SER A 66 -1.22 10.93 -0.57
CA SER A 66 -2.52 10.27 -0.80
C SER A 66 -2.42 8.75 -0.66
N VAL A 67 -1.43 8.13 -1.32
CA VAL A 67 -1.17 6.69 -1.23
C VAL A 67 -0.78 6.29 0.19
N ALA A 68 0.05 7.07 0.88
CA ALA A 68 0.45 6.77 2.25
C ALA A 68 -0.73 6.81 3.25
N THR A 69 -1.76 7.61 2.97
CA THR A 69 -2.97 7.74 3.80
C THR A 69 -4.13 6.83 3.39
N MET A 70 -3.96 5.99 2.36
CA MET A 70 -5.05 5.19 1.82
C MET A 70 -5.35 3.99 2.73
N ASN A 71 -6.49 4.05 3.43
CA ASN A 71 -7.01 2.95 4.25
C ASN A 71 -7.97 2.08 3.44
N LYS A 72 -7.91 0.75 3.63
CA LYS A 72 -8.86 -0.19 3.05
C LYS A 72 -9.78 -0.72 4.13
N VAL A 73 -11.06 -0.41 4.03
CA VAL A 73 -12.11 -0.98 4.90
C VAL A 73 -12.50 -2.34 4.33
N VAL A 74 -12.35 -3.40 5.11
CA VAL A 74 -12.80 -4.75 4.72
C VAL A 74 -14.06 -5.06 5.51
N LEU A 75 -15.21 -5.07 4.82
CA LEU A 75 -16.45 -5.59 5.38
C LEU A 75 -16.41 -7.11 5.28
N VAL A 76 -16.29 -7.77 6.42
CA VAL A 76 -16.46 -9.23 6.51
C VAL A 76 -17.88 -9.46 7.04
N PRO A 77 -18.71 -10.30 6.39
CA PRO A 77 -20.13 -10.45 6.72
C PRO A 77 -20.44 -10.88 8.17
N SER A 78 -19.46 -11.41 8.90
CA SER A 78 -19.60 -11.85 10.30
C SER A 78 -19.17 -10.79 11.32
N LEU A 79 -18.72 -9.61 10.89
CA LEU A 79 -18.33 -8.51 11.78
C LEU A 79 -19.47 -7.49 11.93
N SER A 80 -19.78 -7.16 13.19
CA SER A 80 -20.64 -6.02 13.55
C SER A 80 -20.01 -4.67 13.18
N ASP A 81 -18.67 -4.62 13.11
CA ASP A 81 -17.88 -3.39 12.93
C ASP A 81 -16.99 -3.45 11.70
N SER A 82 -16.81 -2.31 11.03
CA SER A 82 -15.89 -2.17 9.91
C SER A 82 -14.44 -2.14 10.41
N VAL A 83 -13.60 -3.08 9.95
CA VAL A 83 -12.16 -3.05 10.25
C VAL A 83 -11.41 -2.36 9.12
N GLU A 84 -10.61 -1.35 9.46
CA GLU A 84 -9.69 -0.70 8.54
C GLU A 84 -8.30 -1.34 8.60
N ILE A 85 -7.79 -1.76 7.45
CA ILE A 85 -6.39 -2.18 7.31
C ILE A 85 -5.70 -1.15 6.42
N SER A 86 -4.85 -0.33 7.02
CA SER A 86 -4.00 0.59 6.27
C SER A 86 -2.81 -0.16 5.68
N ALA A 87 -2.33 0.26 4.50
CA ALA A 87 -1.17 -0.37 3.89
C ALA A 87 0.12 -0.21 4.72
N HIS A 88 0.17 0.80 5.61
CA HIS A 88 1.38 1.19 6.35
C HIS A 88 1.22 1.22 7.88
N GLY A 89 0.00 1.14 8.42
CA GLY A 89 -0.25 1.16 9.86
C GLY A 89 -0.33 -0.22 10.50
N GLY A 90 -0.57 -0.26 11.81
CA GLY A 90 -0.76 -1.50 12.56
C GLY A 90 -1.99 -2.27 12.13
N VAL A 91 -2.03 -3.56 12.49
CA VAL A 91 -3.25 -4.37 12.38
C VAL A 91 -3.96 -4.32 13.72
N ASP A 92 -5.27 -4.14 13.69
CA ASP A 92 -6.06 -4.11 14.91
C ASP A 92 -6.06 -5.48 15.62
N ARG A 93 -6.07 -5.45 16.96
CA ARG A 93 -6.07 -6.64 17.83
C ARG A 93 -7.29 -7.50 17.53
N ASP A 94 -8.47 -6.89 17.48
CA ASP A 94 -9.74 -7.60 17.30
C ASP A 94 -9.85 -8.23 15.92
N TYR A 95 -9.26 -7.60 14.90
CA TYR A 95 -9.18 -8.19 13.57
C TYR A 95 -8.30 -9.44 13.54
N LEU A 96 -7.13 -9.39 14.18
CA LEU A 96 -6.23 -10.54 14.30
C LEU A 96 -6.89 -11.69 15.06
N GLU A 97 -7.57 -11.39 16.17
CA GLU A 97 -8.31 -12.37 16.96
C GLU A 97 -9.38 -13.07 16.12
N ARG A 98 -10.20 -12.30 15.39
CA ARG A 98 -11.26 -12.84 14.53
C ARG A 98 -10.69 -13.67 13.38
N LEU A 99 -9.62 -13.20 12.74
CA LEU A 99 -8.94 -13.95 11.68
C LEU A 99 -8.37 -15.27 12.21
N ALA A 100 -7.81 -15.26 13.41
CA ALA A 100 -7.31 -16.46 14.08
C ALA A 100 -8.44 -17.42 14.46
N ARG A 101 -9.58 -16.91 14.94
CA ARG A 101 -10.78 -17.72 15.21
C ARG A 101 -11.28 -18.41 13.95
N ASP A 102 -11.41 -17.66 12.86
CA ASP A 102 -11.92 -18.18 11.58
C ASP A 102 -10.94 -19.21 10.99
N ALA A 103 -9.63 -18.95 11.05
CA ALA A 103 -8.60 -19.91 10.66
C ALA A 103 -8.65 -21.17 11.53
N THR A 104 -8.71 -21.03 12.84
CA THR A 104 -8.77 -22.16 13.78
C THR A 104 -10.02 -23.01 13.53
N TYR A 105 -11.17 -22.39 13.28
CA TYR A 105 -12.38 -23.09 12.90
C TYR A 105 -12.17 -23.90 11.60
N LEU A 106 -11.53 -23.29 10.59
CA LEU A 106 -11.21 -23.95 9.32
C LEU A 106 -10.25 -25.15 9.47
N PHE A 107 -9.27 -25.04 10.37
CA PHE A 107 -8.21 -26.03 10.54
C PHE A 107 -8.58 -27.17 11.49
N LEU A 108 -9.35 -26.90 12.54
CA LEU A 108 -9.58 -27.85 13.62
C LEU A 108 -10.99 -28.44 13.66
N ASN A 109 -11.96 -27.91 12.91
CA ASN A 109 -13.32 -28.47 12.83
C ASN A 109 -13.53 -29.24 11.52
N ARG A 110 -13.29 -30.55 11.55
CA ARG A 110 -13.29 -31.38 10.34
C ARG A 110 -13.83 -32.79 10.55
N THR A 111 -14.58 -33.24 9.56
CA THR A 111 -14.96 -34.64 9.31
C THR A 111 -14.24 -35.20 8.07
N PRO A 112 -14.17 -36.53 7.88
CA PRO A 112 -13.57 -37.15 6.69
C PRO A 112 -14.12 -36.61 5.35
N GLU A 113 -15.39 -36.20 5.32
CA GLU A 113 -16.08 -35.66 4.14
C GLU A 113 -15.67 -34.21 3.87
N SER A 114 -15.58 -33.39 4.93
CA SER A 114 -15.20 -31.97 4.85
C SER A 114 -13.72 -31.75 4.49
N ALA A 115 -12.84 -32.68 4.85
CA ALA A 115 -11.40 -32.59 4.56
C ALA A 115 -11.11 -32.40 3.06
N ARG A 116 -11.87 -33.09 2.20
CA ARG A 116 -11.76 -32.95 0.72
C ARG A 116 -12.16 -31.56 0.22
N TYR A 117 -13.10 -30.91 0.88
CA TYR A 117 -13.49 -29.54 0.53
C TYR A 117 -12.37 -28.54 0.85
N PHE A 118 -11.69 -28.72 1.99
CA PHE A 118 -10.58 -27.86 2.40
C PHE A 118 -9.33 -28.07 1.54
N GLU A 119 -8.97 -29.30 1.19
CA GLU A 119 -7.85 -29.59 0.29
C GLU A 119 -7.98 -28.84 -1.06
N ARG A 120 -9.20 -28.76 -1.62
CA ARG A 120 -9.46 -28.05 -2.89
C ARG A 120 -9.36 -26.52 -2.77
N ASN A 121 -9.59 -25.96 -1.59
CA ASN A 121 -9.61 -24.51 -1.37
C ASN A 121 -8.35 -23.97 -0.69
N LEU A 122 -7.45 -24.86 -0.23
CA LEU A 122 -6.22 -24.52 0.50
C LEU A 122 -5.31 -23.56 -0.27
N GLU A 123 -5.27 -23.71 -1.60
CA GLU A 123 -4.44 -22.89 -2.51
C GLU A 123 -4.84 -21.41 -2.47
N ARG A 124 -6.10 -21.11 -2.16
CA ARG A 124 -6.59 -19.73 -2.09
C ARG A 124 -6.24 -19.02 -0.77
N ILE A 125 -5.90 -19.79 0.27
CA ILE A 125 -5.79 -19.30 1.65
C ILE A 125 -4.33 -19.31 2.14
N THR A 126 -3.47 -20.12 1.52
CA THR A 126 -2.10 -20.39 1.99
C THR A 126 -1.06 -19.69 1.10
N GLU A 127 0.13 -19.42 1.64
CA GLU A 127 1.26 -18.94 0.84
C GLU A 127 1.84 -20.08 -0.04
N PRO A 128 2.34 -19.79 -1.26
CA PRO A 128 2.90 -20.82 -2.13
C PRO A 128 4.04 -21.63 -1.49
N GLU A 129 4.84 -20.97 -0.64
CA GLU A 129 6.01 -21.57 0.03
C GLU A 129 5.59 -22.62 1.07
N THR A 130 4.58 -22.32 1.90
CA THR A 130 4.07 -23.21 2.95
C THR A 130 2.99 -24.18 2.47
N TYR A 131 2.47 -23.99 1.25
CA TYR A 131 1.36 -24.76 0.71
C TYR A 131 1.63 -26.27 0.69
N GLN A 132 2.84 -26.69 0.28
CA GLN A 132 3.16 -28.12 0.18
C GLN A 132 3.22 -28.80 1.54
N GLU A 133 3.81 -28.14 2.54
CA GLU A 133 3.90 -28.65 3.90
C GLU A 133 2.51 -28.76 4.55
N ILE A 134 1.71 -27.70 4.44
CA ILE A 134 0.36 -27.68 5.00
C ILE A 134 -0.52 -28.72 4.29
N LYS A 135 -0.39 -28.88 2.96
CA LYS A 135 -1.10 -29.91 2.19
C LYS A 135 -0.69 -31.33 2.59
N ALA A 136 0.60 -31.58 2.80
CA ALA A 136 1.09 -32.89 3.23
C ALA A 136 0.54 -33.25 4.61
N ALA A 137 0.57 -32.31 5.56
CA ALA A 137 -0.02 -32.50 6.89
C ALA A 137 -1.52 -32.79 6.82
N LEU A 138 -2.25 -32.06 5.96
CA LEU A 138 -3.68 -32.27 5.69
C LEU A 138 -3.99 -33.67 5.12
N ILE A 139 -3.18 -34.16 4.18
CA ILE A 139 -3.38 -35.49 3.57
C ILE A 139 -3.18 -36.59 4.60
N LEU A 140 -2.12 -36.50 5.40
CA LEU A 140 -1.82 -37.48 6.46
C LEU A 140 -2.93 -37.52 7.51
N ASP A 141 -3.35 -36.35 7.99
CA ASP A 141 -4.47 -36.22 8.94
C ASP A 141 -5.78 -36.81 8.36
N ARG A 142 -6.10 -36.54 7.09
CA ARG A 142 -7.27 -37.15 6.44
C ARG A 142 -7.16 -38.68 6.38
N GLN A 143 -5.98 -39.21 6.06
CA GLN A 143 -5.77 -40.65 5.91
C GLN A 143 -5.93 -41.37 7.26
N GLU A 144 -5.36 -40.79 8.32
CA GLU A 144 -5.53 -41.26 9.69
C GLU A 144 -7.02 -41.28 10.07
N ARG A 145 -7.73 -40.17 9.84
CA ARG A 145 -9.15 -40.07 10.18
C ARG A 145 -10.07 -40.98 9.38
N GLN A 146 -9.74 -41.29 8.13
CA GLN A 146 -10.50 -42.28 7.35
C GLN A 146 -10.35 -43.69 7.93
N ASN A 147 -9.15 -44.02 8.45
CA ASN A 147 -8.89 -45.31 9.07
C ASN A 147 -9.60 -45.43 10.44
N THR A 148 -9.60 -44.37 11.24
CA THR A 148 -10.19 -44.36 12.59
C THR A 148 -11.69 -44.04 12.61
N ARG A 149 -12.24 -43.50 11.51
CA ARG A 149 -13.60 -42.95 11.42
C ARG A 149 -13.89 -41.89 12.48
N THR A 150 -12.90 -41.05 12.80
CA THR A 150 -13.04 -40.00 13.80
C THR A 150 -13.21 -38.60 13.19
N SER A 151 -14.11 -37.83 13.76
CA SER A 151 -14.29 -36.39 13.56
C SER A 151 -13.65 -35.61 14.70
N GLN A 152 -13.27 -34.37 14.42
CA GLN A 152 -12.66 -33.49 15.40
C GLN A 152 -13.37 -32.14 15.40
N THR A 153 -13.58 -31.62 16.60
CA THR A 153 -14.13 -30.30 16.85
C THR A 153 -13.26 -29.59 17.88
N PHE A 154 -12.96 -28.32 17.64
CA PHE A 154 -12.24 -27.47 18.57
C PHE A 154 -13.13 -26.33 19.02
N TYR A 155 -13.18 -26.14 20.33
CA TYR A 155 -13.91 -25.09 21.02
C TYR A 155 -12.91 -24.08 21.59
N PRO A 156 -12.73 -22.91 20.95
CA PRO A 156 -11.87 -21.86 21.48
C PRO A 156 -12.46 -21.31 22.78
N ASN A 157 -11.61 -21.18 23.80
CA ASN A 157 -11.97 -20.65 25.11
C ASN A 157 -11.33 -19.28 25.38
N ASP A 158 -10.11 -19.06 24.87
CA ASP A 158 -9.35 -17.83 25.13
C ASP A 158 -8.35 -17.53 24.00
N PHE A 159 -8.00 -16.25 23.86
CA PHE A 159 -7.10 -15.73 22.83
C PHE A 159 -6.05 -14.79 23.44
N PHE A 160 -4.77 -15.12 23.24
CA PHE A 160 -3.68 -14.17 23.42
C PHE A 160 -3.32 -13.56 22.08
N VAL A 161 -3.32 -12.23 21.99
CA VAL A 161 -3.09 -11.51 20.73
C VAL A 161 -1.94 -10.52 20.92
N ASP A 162 -0.90 -10.66 20.09
CA ASP A 162 0.22 -9.72 19.98
C ASP A 162 0.21 -9.07 18.58
N PRO A 163 -0.44 -7.90 18.42
CA PRO A 163 -0.52 -7.21 17.14
C PRO A 163 0.83 -6.74 16.60
N SER A 164 1.81 -6.52 17.49
CA SER A 164 3.14 -6.05 17.09
C SER A 164 3.93 -7.14 16.37
N LYS A 165 3.69 -8.41 16.75
CA LYS A 165 4.30 -9.58 16.12
C LYS A 165 3.39 -10.26 15.09
N LEU A 166 2.16 -9.77 14.90
CA LEU A 166 1.12 -10.43 14.11
C LEU A 166 0.91 -11.89 14.54
N TYR A 167 0.88 -12.10 15.86
CA TYR A 167 0.85 -13.42 16.47
C TYR A 167 -0.38 -13.59 17.35
N VAL A 168 -1.00 -14.76 17.30
CA VAL A 168 -2.15 -15.13 18.11
C VAL A 168 -1.98 -16.53 18.68
N GLU A 169 -2.23 -16.71 19.98
CA GLU A 169 -2.42 -18.03 20.57
C GLU A 169 -3.89 -18.24 20.87
N VAL A 170 -4.41 -19.39 20.45
CA VAL A 170 -5.79 -19.81 20.72
C VAL A 170 -5.75 -20.99 21.65
N VAL A 171 -6.34 -20.83 22.84
CA VAL A 171 -6.49 -21.88 23.84
C VAL A 171 -7.89 -22.41 23.78
N GLY A 172 -8.06 -23.73 23.79
CA GLY A 172 -9.38 -24.35 23.73
C GLY A 172 -9.40 -25.83 24.04
N GLU A 173 -10.55 -26.44 23.81
CA GLU A 173 -10.77 -27.88 23.97
C GLU A 173 -10.92 -28.53 22.61
N LEU A 174 -10.10 -29.55 22.37
CA LEU A 174 -10.09 -30.37 21.18
C LEU A 174 -10.81 -31.68 21.49
N GLU A 175 -11.99 -31.84 20.91
CA GLU A 175 -12.80 -33.05 21.02
C GLU A 175 -12.62 -33.91 19.78
N THR A 176 -12.32 -35.18 20.01
CA THR A 176 -12.31 -36.22 18.98
C THR A 176 -13.52 -37.12 19.22
N SER A 177 -14.31 -37.37 18.19
CA SER A 177 -15.50 -38.22 18.24
C SER A 177 -15.48 -39.26 17.14
N ASN A 178 -16.14 -40.40 17.33
CA ASN A 178 -16.27 -41.45 16.31
C ASN A 178 -17.67 -41.46 15.63
N GLY A 179 -18.31 -40.28 15.57
CA GLY A 179 -19.65 -40.09 15.02
C GLY A 179 -20.81 -40.37 16.00
N THR A 180 -20.62 -41.21 17.03
CA THR A 180 -21.69 -41.52 18.02
C THR A 180 -21.32 -41.11 19.44
N ARG A 181 -20.02 -41.06 19.78
CA ARG A 181 -19.54 -40.63 21.09
C ARG A 181 -18.23 -39.85 20.99
N ILE A 182 -17.98 -39.00 21.97
CA ILE A 182 -16.68 -38.38 22.19
C ILE A 182 -15.73 -39.45 22.73
N VAL A 183 -14.58 -39.60 22.09
CA VAL A 183 -13.54 -40.59 22.45
C VAL A 183 -12.35 -39.95 23.16
N GLU A 184 -12.15 -38.65 22.97
CA GLU A 184 -11.09 -37.88 23.62
C GLU A 184 -11.49 -36.42 23.71
N THR A 185 -11.20 -35.78 24.85
CA THR A 185 -11.24 -34.32 25.01
C THR A 185 -9.90 -33.87 25.58
N LYS A 186 -9.21 -32.96 24.89
CA LYS A 186 -7.89 -32.47 25.29
C LYS A 186 -7.84 -30.96 25.23
N ARG A 187 -7.37 -30.32 26.30
CA ARG A 187 -7.02 -28.90 26.26
C ARG A 187 -5.77 -28.70 25.39
N ALA A 188 -5.89 -27.89 24.35
CA ALA A 188 -4.83 -27.63 23.39
C ALA A 188 -4.64 -26.12 23.17
N THR A 189 -3.43 -25.72 22.83
CA THR A 189 -3.09 -24.34 22.45
C THR A 189 -2.48 -24.36 21.06
N TYR A 190 -2.90 -23.44 20.20
CA TYR A 190 -2.37 -23.30 18.85
C TYR A 190 -1.86 -21.87 18.64
N GLY A 191 -0.64 -21.76 18.11
CA GLY A 191 -0.01 -20.51 17.73
C GLY A 191 -0.19 -20.25 16.25
N LEU A 192 -0.68 -19.05 15.91
CA LEU A 192 -0.87 -18.57 14.56
C LEU A 192 0.02 -17.35 14.34
N THR A 193 0.78 -17.37 13.26
CA THR A 193 1.58 -16.20 12.83
C THR A 193 1.06 -15.73 11.48
N PHE A 194 0.88 -14.43 11.35
CA PHE A 194 0.44 -13.79 10.10
C PHE A 194 1.55 -12.93 9.50
N ASN A 195 1.56 -12.86 8.17
CA ASN A 195 2.39 -11.91 7.43
C ASN A 195 1.50 -10.87 6.74
N LYS A 196 1.92 -9.61 6.80
CA LYS A 196 1.23 -8.49 6.15
C LYS A 196 1.99 -8.08 4.89
N ARG A 197 1.32 -8.15 3.74
CA ARG A 197 1.81 -7.57 2.48
C ARG A 197 0.84 -6.50 1.98
N GLY A 198 1.23 -5.23 2.07
CA GLY A 198 0.33 -4.11 1.79
C GLY A 198 -0.87 -4.13 2.73
N SER A 199 -2.10 -4.15 2.20
CA SER A 199 -3.33 -4.24 2.99
C SER A 199 -3.82 -5.68 3.22
N MET A 200 -3.05 -6.71 2.85
CA MET A 200 -3.46 -8.11 2.93
C MET A 200 -2.72 -8.82 4.06
N LEU A 201 -3.47 -9.50 4.93
CA LEU A 201 -2.92 -10.47 5.88
C LEU A 201 -3.01 -11.88 5.31
N ARG A 202 -1.96 -12.67 5.52
CA ARG A 202 -1.88 -14.08 5.15
C ARG A 202 -1.40 -14.89 6.34
N LEU A 203 -1.97 -16.08 6.51
CA LEU A 203 -1.51 -17.03 7.53
C LEU A 203 -0.15 -17.59 7.10
N ALA A 204 0.88 -17.34 7.91
CA ALA A 204 2.24 -17.78 7.66
C ALA A 204 2.56 -19.09 8.40
N SER A 205 1.99 -19.28 9.60
CA SER A 205 2.19 -20.47 10.41
C SER A 205 0.96 -20.79 11.25
N PHE A 206 0.70 -22.09 11.46
CA PHE A 206 -0.32 -22.64 12.35
C PHE A 206 0.26 -23.89 13.01
N VAL A 207 0.59 -23.81 14.30
CA VAL A 207 1.31 -24.89 15.01
C VAL A 207 0.73 -25.12 16.41
N PRO A 208 0.72 -26.36 16.91
CA PRO A 208 0.44 -26.61 18.32
C PRO A 208 1.54 -25.97 19.19
N VAL A 209 1.15 -25.41 20.32
CA VAL A 209 2.05 -24.78 21.30
C VAL A 209 1.94 -25.54 22.62
N GLU A 210 3.09 -25.94 23.16
CA GLU A 210 3.14 -26.59 24.47
C GLU A 210 2.83 -25.59 25.59
N LYS A 211 2.24 -26.07 26.68
CA LYS A 211 1.78 -25.22 27.79
C LYS A 211 2.89 -24.36 28.39
N ASP A 212 4.10 -24.91 28.45
CA ASP A 212 5.27 -24.22 28.95
C ASP A 212 5.72 -23.14 27.96
N GLN A 213 5.53 -23.31 26.64
CA GLN A 213 5.94 -22.36 25.61
C GLN A 213 4.93 -21.25 25.33
N ALA A 214 3.67 -21.42 25.75
CA ALA A 214 2.57 -20.46 25.55
C ALA A 214 2.90 -19.08 26.14
N GLN A 215 3.00 -18.08 25.27
CA GLN A 215 3.23 -16.68 25.63
C GLN A 215 2.03 -16.12 26.40
N GLY A 216 0.80 -16.53 26.08
CA GLY A 216 -0.41 -16.09 26.77
C GLY A 216 -0.49 -16.53 28.23
N THR A 217 0.12 -17.68 28.58
CA THR A 217 0.18 -18.14 29.98
C THR A 217 1.27 -17.39 30.79
N ARG A 218 2.23 -16.76 30.09
CA ARG A 218 3.33 -15.99 30.68
C ARG A 218 3.08 -14.47 30.66
N ALA A 219 2.12 -14.02 29.86
CA ALA A 219 1.74 -12.62 29.78
C ALA A 219 0.88 -12.25 31.00
N PRO A 220 1.14 -11.12 31.68
CA PRO A 220 0.18 -10.60 32.64
C PRO A 220 -1.11 -10.33 31.89
N VAL A 221 -2.22 -10.88 32.36
CA VAL A 221 -3.56 -10.62 31.84
C VAL A 221 -3.76 -9.11 31.86
N SER A 222 -3.62 -8.47 30.70
CA SER A 222 -3.84 -7.04 30.56
C SER A 222 -5.35 -6.80 30.50
N ASN A 223 -6.04 -7.06 31.61
CA ASN A 223 -7.37 -6.55 31.85
C ASN A 223 -7.27 -5.03 31.95
N LYS A 224 -7.43 -4.33 30.83
CA LYS A 224 -7.58 -2.86 30.83
C LYS A 224 -9.02 -2.39 30.72
N ASP A 225 -9.99 -3.30 30.68
CA ASP A 225 -11.41 -2.94 30.55
C ASP A 225 -12.23 -3.39 31.76
N GLU A 226 -11.68 -3.18 32.96
CA GLU A 226 -12.40 -3.35 34.22
C GLU A 226 -12.37 -2.07 35.06
N GLN A 227 -12.47 -0.89 34.43
CA GLN A 227 -12.83 0.35 35.13
C GLN A 227 -13.71 1.26 34.25
N LEU A 228 -14.97 1.38 34.70
CA LEU A 228 -16.01 2.39 34.41
C LEU A 228 -17.03 2.06 33.31
#